data_AF-A0A0F9HH37-F1
#
_entry.id   AF-A0A0F9HH37-F1
#
_cell.length_a   1.000
_cell.length_b   1.000
_cell.length_c   1.000
_cell.angle_alpha   90.00
_cell.angle_beta   90.00
_cell.angle_gamma   90.00
#
_symmetry.space_group_name_H-M   'P 1'
#
loop_
_entity.id
_entity.type
_entity.pdbx_description
1 polymer ?
#
loop_
_entity_poly.entity_id
_entity_poly.type
_entity_poly.pdbx_seq_one_letter_code
_entity_poly.pdbx_strand_id
1 'polypeptide(L)'
;MANKAILKAIAKGDVRQLMAKDREYKGSWKKRGGAGAFFMLSRKWDRIEAQCEDEGYDIFKVLEDMRSDGLIDDVGDLRRYLMLVEMEMRIRHASEHQIMTISEKGTEHLVSHPTPCKGCVECTGEFVRMDDTYTPPAHLYKARVD
;
A
#
# COMPACT_ATOMS: atom_id res chain seq x y z
N MET A 1 -20.81 5.62 -14.61
CA MET A 1 -19.52 5.23 -15.23
C MET A 1 -18.37 6.20 -14.91
N ALA A 2 -18.61 7.52 -14.87
CA ALA A 2 -17.59 8.53 -14.53
C ALA A 2 -16.91 8.31 -13.16
N ASN A 3 -17.67 8.02 -12.11
CA ASN A 3 -17.12 7.86 -10.74
C ASN A 3 -16.07 6.74 -10.66
N LYS A 4 -16.29 5.62 -11.35
CA LYS A 4 -15.32 4.51 -11.42
C LYS A 4 -14.01 4.93 -12.09
N ALA A 5 -14.09 5.76 -13.14
CA ALA A 5 -12.90 6.27 -13.82
C ALA A 5 -12.10 7.23 -12.93
N ILE A 6 -12.79 8.12 -12.20
CA ILE A 6 -12.19 9.06 -11.25
C ILE A 6 -11.49 8.31 -10.12
N LEU A 7 -12.16 7.34 -9.49
CA LEU A 7 -11.57 6.52 -8.42
C LEU A 7 -10.30 5.79 -8.89
N LYS A 8 -10.32 5.23 -10.11
CA LYS A 8 -9.13 4.60 -10.72
C LYS A 8 -8.00 5.61 -10.92
N ALA A 9 -8.30 6.83 -11.35
CA ALA A 9 -7.30 7.88 -11.55
C ALA A 9 -6.65 8.29 -10.21
N ILE A 10 -7.46 8.46 -9.15
CA ILE A 10 -6.99 8.77 -7.79
C ILE A 10 -6.05 7.68 -7.30
N ALA A 11 -6.48 6.41 -7.34
CA ALA A 11 -5.67 5.28 -6.87
C ALA A 11 -4.34 5.17 -7.64
N LYS A 12 -4.35 5.36 -8.97
CA LYS A 12 -3.11 5.41 -9.77
C LYS A 12 -2.22 6.58 -9.39
N GLY A 13 -2.80 7.73 -9.07
CA GLY A 13 -2.10 8.90 -8.55
C GLY A 13 -1.36 8.58 -7.24
N ASP A 14 -2.05 7.92 -6.31
CA ASP A 14 -1.49 7.53 -5.02
C ASP A 14 -0.30 6.58 -5.16
N VAL A 15 -0.42 5.54 -5.99
CA VAL A 15 0.69 4.60 -6.26
C VAL A 15 1.91 5.34 -6.81
N ARG A 16 1.73 6.25 -7.77
CA ARG A 16 2.83 7.05 -8.33
C ARG A 16 3.51 7.92 -7.27
N GLN A 17 2.73 8.59 -6.42
CA GLN A 17 3.28 9.42 -5.35
C GLN A 17 4.02 8.57 -4.31
N LEU A 18 3.48 7.42 -3.92
CA LEU A 18 4.14 6.48 -3.02
C LEU A 18 5.49 6.01 -3.59
N MET A 19 5.56 5.63 -4.87
CA MET A 19 6.82 5.23 -5.52
C MET A 19 7.83 6.38 -5.65
N ALA A 20 7.36 7.62 -5.85
CA ALA A 20 8.24 8.79 -5.85
C ALA A 20 8.81 9.05 -4.46
N LYS A 21 7.95 9.00 -3.42
CA LYS A 21 8.33 9.23 -2.03
C LYS A 21 9.19 8.10 -1.45
N ASP A 22 8.97 6.86 -1.84
CA ASP A 22 9.81 5.75 -1.37
C ASP A 22 11.26 5.88 -1.87
N ARG A 23 11.47 6.36 -3.10
CA ARG A 23 12.81 6.67 -3.61
C ARG A 23 13.53 7.75 -2.78
N GLU A 24 12.77 8.74 -2.30
CA GLU A 24 13.28 9.86 -1.51
C GLU A 24 13.54 9.44 -0.04
N TYR A 25 12.58 8.76 0.58
CA TYR A 25 12.54 8.53 2.03
C TYR A 25 12.86 7.09 2.46
N LYS A 26 13.05 6.16 1.51
CA LYS A 26 13.51 4.76 1.72
C LYS A 26 12.80 4.05 2.88
N GLY A 27 11.48 4.00 2.87
CA GLY A 27 10.70 3.34 3.92
C GLY A 27 10.72 4.01 5.31
N SER A 28 11.00 5.33 5.40
CA SER A 28 11.06 6.06 6.68
C SER A 28 9.80 5.89 7.55
N TRP A 29 8.63 5.76 6.93
CA TRP A 29 7.33 5.61 7.58
C TRP A 29 7.23 4.38 8.50
N LYS A 30 8.00 3.31 8.19
CA LYS A 30 8.04 2.06 8.96
C LYS A 30 9.29 1.95 9.85
N LYS A 31 10.24 2.88 9.73
CA LYS A 31 11.56 2.78 10.39
C LYS A 31 11.49 2.67 11.92
N ARG A 32 10.42 3.20 12.53
CA ARG A 32 10.15 3.12 13.99
C ARG A 32 9.15 2.01 14.37
N GLY A 33 8.93 1.03 13.48
CA GLY A 33 7.97 -0.05 13.70
C GLY A 33 6.51 0.38 13.62
N GLY A 34 5.61 -0.50 14.06
CA GLY A 34 4.16 -0.31 13.95
C GLY A 34 3.64 0.93 14.70
N ALA A 35 4.20 1.25 15.87
CA ALA A 35 3.81 2.44 16.62
C ALA A 35 4.11 3.74 15.85
N GLY A 36 5.27 3.82 15.18
CA GLY A 36 5.60 4.98 14.33
C GLY A 36 4.64 5.14 13.16
N ALA A 37 4.27 4.03 12.50
CA ALA A 37 3.29 4.04 11.42
C ALA A 37 1.90 4.49 11.92
N PHE A 38 1.49 4.04 13.11
CA PHE A 38 0.23 4.48 13.74
C PHE A 38 0.22 5.98 14.02
N PHE A 39 1.27 6.54 14.63
CA PHE A 39 1.32 7.98 14.90
C PHE A 39 1.37 8.84 13.64
N MET A 40 1.92 8.33 12.53
CA MET A 40 1.85 9.01 11.23
C MET A 40 0.42 9.10 10.70
N LEU A 41 -0.38 8.04 10.90
CA LEU A 41 -1.82 8.05 10.58
C LEU A 41 -2.57 9.02 11.48
N SER A 42 -2.40 8.91 12.80
CA SER A 42 -3.06 9.80 13.78
C SER A 42 -2.76 11.26 13.48
N ARG A 43 -1.49 11.62 13.24
CA ARG A 43 -1.10 13.00 12.90
C ARG A 43 -1.84 13.54 11.67
N LYS A 44 -2.12 12.70 10.67
CA LYS A 44 -2.86 13.12 9.48
C LYS A 44 -4.35 13.29 9.78
N TRP A 45 -4.90 12.40 10.59
CA TRP A 45 -6.27 12.55 11.09
C TRP A 45 -6.44 13.83 11.91
N ASP A 46 -5.56 14.09 12.87
CA ASP A 46 -5.61 15.29 13.73
C ASP A 46 -5.60 16.59 12.91
N ARG A 47 -4.86 16.60 11.78
CA ARG A 47 -4.83 17.75 10.86
C ARG A 47 -6.12 17.94 10.10
N ILE A 48 -6.75 16.86 9.67
CA ILE A 48 -8.07 16.89 9.00
C ILE A 48 -9.10 17.39 10.00
N GLU A 49 -9.09 16.86 11.22
CA GLU A 49 -10.00 17.25 12.31
C GLU A 49 -9.89 18.76 12.61
N ALA A 50 -8.68 19.26 12.83
CA ALA A 50 -8.43 20.68 13.09
C ALA A 50 -8.86 21.61 11.95
N GLN A 51 -8.77 21.16 10.69
CA GLN A 51 -9.21 21.95 9.53
C GLN A 51 -10.73 21.97 9.36
N CYS A 52 -11.43 20.99 9.92
CA CYS A 52 -12.89 20.88 9.80
C CYS A 52 -13.65 21.38 11.03
N GLU A 53 -12.97 21.69 12.14
CA GLU A 53 -13.58 22.08 13.41
C GLU A 53 -14.51 23.29 13.27
N ASP A 54 -14.04 24.36 12.62
CA ASP A 54 -14.79 25.62 12.45
C ASP A 54 -16.06 25.46 11.58
N GLU A 55 -16.09 24.45 10.72
CA GLU A 55 -17.22 24.15 9.83
C GLU A 55 -18.12 23.03 10.38
N GLY A 56 -18.04 22.72 11.67
CA GLY A 56 -18.86 21.69 12.31
C GLY A 56 -18.55 20.28 11.79
N TYR A 57 -17.31 20.05 11.37
CA TYR A 57 -16.81 18.80 10.80
C TYR A 57 -17.40 18.44 9.41
N ASP A 58 -18.02 19.39 8.71
CA ASP A 58 -18.43 19.19 7.31
C ASP A 58 -17.23 19.31 6.36
N ILE A 59 -16.59 18.17 6.12
CA ILE A 59 -15.39 18.09 5.26
C ILE A 59 -15.65 18.54 3.82
N PHE A 60 -16.86 18.39 3.29
CA PHE A 60 -17.16 18.80 1.92
C PHE A 60 -17.28 20.31 1.83
N LYS A 61 -17.94 20.93 2.82
CA LYS A 61 -18.02 22.39 2.92
C LYS A 61 -16.63 23.03 3.01
N VAL A 62 -15.74 22.46 3.83
CA VAL A 62 -14.35 22.94 3.93
C VAL A 62 -13.61 22.81 2.61
N LEU A 63 -13.79 21.71 1.87
CA LEU A 63 -13.15 21.47 0.56
C LEU A 63 -13.69 22.36 -0.57
N GLU A 64 -14.94 22.82 -0.46
CA GLU A 64 -15.54 23.77 -1.40
C GLU A 64 -15.03 25.20 -1.18
N ASP A 65 -14.69 25.56 0.06
CA ASP A 65 -14.01 26.80 0.38
C ASP A 65 -12.52 26.68 -0.01
N MET A 66 -12.10 27.40 -1.07
CA MET A 66 -10.74 27.38 -1.65
C MET A 66 -9.59 27.83 -0.69
N ARG A 67 -9.83 27.86 0.62
CA ARG A 67 -8.82 28.01 1.67
C ARG A 67 -8.19 26.66 2.06
N SER A 68 -8.69 25.54 1.52
CA SER A 68 -8.39 24.19 1.98
C SER A 68 -7.41 23.40 1.08
N ASP A 69 -6.55 24.04 0.29
CA ASP A 69 -5.60 23.31 -0.58
C ASP A 69 -4.78 22.26 0.21
N GLY A 70 -4.51 22.50 1.50
CA GLY A 70 -3.85 21.53 2.38
C GLY A 70 -4.72 20.34 2.82
N LEU A 71 -6.04 20.49 2.87
CA LEU A 71 -6.94 19.45 3.37
C LEU A 71 -7.02 18.26 2.41
N ILE A 72 -7.14 18.53 1.11
CA ILE A 72 -7.18 17.45 0.11
C ILE A 72 -5.85 16.67 0.06
N ASP A 73 -4.74 17.37 0.30
CA ASP A 73 -3.41 16.77 0.43
C ASP A 73 -3.31 15.89 1.68
N ASP A 74 -3.80 16.37 2.83
CA ASP A 74 -3.83 15.58 4.07
C ASP A 74 -4.75 14.34 3.97
N VAL A 75 -5.91 14.46 3.31
CA VAL A 75 -6.78 13.32 2.97
C VAL A 75 -6.06 12.33 2.06
N GLY A 76 -5.35 12.82 1.05
CA GLY A 76 -4.53 11.99 0.17
C GLY A 76 -3.41 11.27 0.91
N ASP A 77 -2.71 11.97 1.80
CA ASP A 77 -1.62 11.42 2.60
C ASP A 77 -2.12 10.33 3.53
N LEU A 78 -3.22 10.57 4.26
CA LEU A 78 -3.83 9.57 5.13
C LEU A 78 -4.15 8.29 4.35
N ARG A 79 -4.79 8.42 3.18
CA ARG A 79 -5.11 7.29 2.30
C ARG A 79 -3.86 6.52 1.87
N ARG A 80 -2.79 7.23 1.48
CA ARG A 80 -1.51 6.63 1.09
C ARG A 80 -0.83 5.90 2.24
N TYR A 81 -0.87 6.44 3.46
CA TYR A 81 -0.32 5.76 4.65
C TYR A 81 -1.13 4.51 5.01
N LEU A 82 -2.46 4.55 4.92
CA LEU A 82 -3.30 3.37 5.12
C LEU A 82 -2.94 2.27 4.12
N MET A 83 -2.76 2.63 2.85
CA MET A 83 -2.32 1.71 1.79
C MET A 83 -0.94 1.10 2.10
N LEU A 84 0.01 1.87 2.63
CA LEU A 84 1.32 1.35 3.04
C LEU A 84 1.23 0.34 4.18
N VAL A 85 0.41 0.63 5.20
CA VAL A 85 0.19 -0.28 6.33
C VAL A 85 -0.47 -1.59 5.84
N GLU A 86 -1.50 -1.48 5.00
CA GLU A 86 -2.16 -2.65 4.42
C GLU A 86 -1.21 -3.45 3.53
N MET A 87 -0.44 -2.78 2.67
CA MET A 87 0.58 -3.42 1.82
C MET A 87 1.59 -4.18 2.67
N GLU A 88 2.11 -3.56 3.74
CA GLU A 88 3.05 -4.21 4.65
C GLU A 88 2.43 -5.45 5.32
N MET A 89 1.18 -5.36 5.78
CA MET A 89 0.50 -6.52 6.35
C MET A 89 0.21 -7.59 5.30
N ARG A 90 -0.15 -7.23 4.06
CA ARG A 90 -0.30 -8.19 2.96
C ARG A 90 1.02 -8.83 2.57
N ILE A 91 2.14 -8.11 2.60
CA ILE A 91 3.47 -8.66 2.37
C ILE A 91 3.87 -9.58 3.52
N ARG A 92 3.60 -9.20 4.78
CA ARG A 92 3.84 -10.08 5.94
C ARG A 92 2.99 -11.32 5.91
N HIS A 93 1.69 -11.16 5.67
CA HIS A 93 0.77 -12.27 5.54
C HIS A 93 1.06 -13.08 4.29
N ALA A 94 1.55 -12.50 3.19
CA ALA A 94 2.09 -13.27 2.07
C ALA A 94 3.42 -13.94 2.45
N SER A 95 4.26 -13.38 3.32
CA SER A 95 5.43 -14.10 3.83
C SER A 95 5.07 -15.18 4.85
N GLU A 96 3.92 -15.05 5.52
CA GLU A 96 3.35 -16.01 6.47
C GLU A 96 2.42 -17.03 5.78
N HIS A 97 1.86 -16.70 4.60
CA HIS A 97 0.86 -17.44 3.83
C HIS A 97 1.15 -17.47 2.30
N GLN A 98 2.39 -17.33 1.83
CA GLN A 98 2.80 -17.72 0.47
C GLN A 98 2.95 -19.24 0.43
N ILE A 99 1.79 -19.90 0.44
CA ILE A 99 1.27 -20.58 -0.73
C ILE A 99 0.02 -19.80 -1.10
N MET A 100 -0.07 -19.23 -2.32
CA MET A 100 -1.27 -18.91 -3.10
C MET A 100 -1.05 -17.73 -4.07
N THR A 101 -1.19 -18.03 -5.36
CA THR A 101 -1.18 -17.10 -6.49
C THR A 101 -2.48 -17.33 -7.29
N ILE A 102 -2.96 -16.31 -8.02
CA ILE A 102 -4.16 -16.40 -8.86
C ILE A 102 -3.74 -16.09 -10.31
N SER A 103 -4.16 -16.92 -11.27
CA SER A 103 -3.82 -16.79 -12.69
C SER A 103 -4.83 -15.93 -13.49
N GLU A 104 -4.40 -15.35 -14.60
CA GLU A 104 -5.16 -14.41 -15.46
C GLU A 104 -6.37 -15.01 -16.22
N LYS A 105 -6.77 -16.25 -15.93
CA LYS A 105 -7.91 -16.92 -16.59
C LYS A 105 -8.93 -17.47 -15.60
N GLY A 106 -9.34 -16.70 -14.60
CA GLY A 106 -10.56 -17.02 -13.82
C GLY A 106 -10.64 -18.43 -13.21
N THR A 107 -9.52 -19.12 -13.06
CA THR A 107 -9.42 -20.40 -12.36
C THR A 107 -8.36 -20.24 -11.28
N GLU A 108 -8.84 -20.23 -10.05
CA GLU A 108 -8.06 -20.22 -8.82
C GLU A 108 -7.16 -21.46 -8.80
N HIS A 109 -5.87 -21.29 -9.09
CA HIS A 109 -4.88 -22.36 -8.90
C HIS A 109 -3.84 -21.89 -7.89
N LEU A 110 -3.87 -22.52 -6.70
CA LEU A 110 -2.86 -22.38 -5.68
C LEU A 110 -1.48 -22.73 -6.25
N VAL A 111 -0.62 -21.74 -6.43
CA VAL A 111 0.81 -21.98 -6.68
C VAL A 111 1.59 -21.74 -5.38
N SER A 112 2.47 -22.69 -5.05
CA SER A 112 3.01 -22.91 -3.71
C SER A 112 4.33 -22.21 -3.38
N HIS A 113 5.04 -21.58 -4.34
CA HIS A 113 6.24 -20.80 -3.99
C HIS A 113 6.78 -19.92 -5.14
N PRO A 114 7.53 -18.83 -4.80
CA PRO A 114 8.07 -17.86 -5.76
C PRO A 114 9.48 -18.13 -6.32
N THR A 115 10.12 -19.28 -6.01
CA THR A 115 11.47 -19.62 -6.51
C THR A 115 11.57 -21.05 -7.06
N PRO A 116 12.58 -21.36 -7.92
CA PRO A 116 12.73 -22.70 -8.50
C PRO A 116 13.18 -23.72 -7.45
N CYS A 117 12.30 -24.66 -7.05
CA CYS A 117 12.69 -25.82 -6.26
C CYS A 117 13.18 -26.94 -7.21
N LYS A 118 14.34 -27.54 -6.93
CA LYS A 118 14.88 -28.68 -7.70
C LYS A 118 14.31 -30.05 -7.27
N GLY A 119 13.26 -30.10 -6.46
CA GLY A 119 12.87 -31.34 -5.76
C GLY A 119 11.39 -31.52 -5.45
N CYS A 120 10.49 -30.84 -6.16
CA CYS A 120 9.06 -31.01 -5.93
C CYS A 120 8.47 -31.96 -6.99
N VAL A 121 8.03 -33.15 -6.57
CA VAL A 121 7.57 -34.26 -7.45
C VAL A 121 6.25 -33.92 -8.19
N GLU A 122 5.52 -32.90 -7.74
CA GLU A 122 4.20 -32.51 -8.27
C GLU A 122 4.16 -31.12 -8.93
N CYS A 123 5.30 -30.43 -9.08
CA CYS A 123 5.32 -29.08 -9.64
C CYS A 123 5.33 -29.11 -11.18
N THR A 124 4.15 -29.07 -11.81
CA THR A 124 3.95 -28.99 -13.27
C THR A 124 3.85 -27.53 -13.74
N GLY A 125 4.84 -26.73 -13.35
CA GLY A 125 4.85 -25.27 -13.40
C GLY A 125 4.26 -24.60 -14.66
N GLU A 126 3.48 -23.55 -14.44
CA GLU A 126 3.43 -22.40 -15.34
C GLU A 126 3.69 -21.12 -14.53
N PHE A 127 4.72 -20.40 -14.96
CA PHE A 127 5.30 -19.24 -14.29
C PHE A 127 4.47 -17.98 -14.53
N VAL A 128 4.18 -17.20 -13.48
CA VAL A 128 3.77 -15.81 -13.63
C VAL A 128 5.02 -14.93 -13.51
N ARG A 129 5.51 -14.41 -14.64
CA ARG A 129 6.54 -13.37 -14.63
C ARG A 129 5.89 -12.08 -14.12
N MET A 130 6.11 -11.76 -12.83
CA MET A 130 6.05 -10.36 -12.42
C MET A 130 7.11 -9.62 -13.24
N ASP A 131 6.70 -8.50 -13.82
CA ASP A 131 7.52 -7.64 -14.66
C ASP A 131 8.93 -7.42 -14.09
N ASP A 132 9.94 -7.55 -14.96
CA ASP A 132 11.38 -7.66 -14.68
C ASP A 132 12.05 -6.43 -14.00
N THR A 133 11.29 -5.58 -13.30
CA THR A 133 11.79 -4.32 -12.72
C THR A 133 11.58 -4.15 -11.23
N TYR A 134 10.74 -4.98 -10.58
CA TYR A 134 10.54 -4.91 -9.14
C TYR A 134 11.35 -5.99 -8.41
N THR A 135 12.54 -5.61 -7.98
CA THR A 135 13.30 -6.38 -6.99
C THR A 135 12.92 -5.85 -5.59
N PRO A 136 12.22 -6.63 -4.74
CA PRO A 136 11.90 -6.19 -3.39
C PRO A 136 13.21 -5.88 -2.64
N PRO A 137 13.27 -4.78 -1.87
CA PRO A 137 14.49 -4.42 -1.16
C PRO A 137 14.95 -5.54 -0.21
N ALA A 138 16.24 -5.89 -0.27
CA ALA A 138 16.84 -7.00 0.50
C ALA A 138 16.60 -6.93 2.02
N HIS A 139 16.31 -5.74 2.57
CA HIS A 139 16.01 -5.56 3.99
C HIS A 139 14.64 -6.12 4.43
N LEU A 140 13.76 -6.48 3.49
CA LEU A 140 12.51 -7.21 3.76
C LEU A 140 12.74 -8.72 3.96
N TYR A 141 13.93 -9.24 3.61
CA TYR A 141 14.32 -10.64 3.76
C TYR A 141 15.21 -10.90 4.99
N LYS A 142 15.04 -10.15 6.09
CA LYS A 142 15.64 -10.60 7.34
C LYS A 142 14.81 -11.74 7.89
N ALA A 143 15.18 -12.96 7.51
CA ALA A 143 14.81 -14.17 8.20
C ALA A 143 15.02 -13.95 9.70
N ARG A 144 13.97 -14.15 10.48
CA ARG A 144 14.06 -14.27 11.93
C ARG A 144 14.94 -15.50 12.18
N VAL A 145 16.17 -15.28 12.63
CA VAL A 145 16.98 -16.33 13.25
C VAL A 145 16.57 -16.33 14.72
N ASP A 146 16.19 -17.50 15.21
CA ASP A 146 15.48 -17.75 16.47
C ASP A 146 16.07 -17.06 17.71
#